data_AF-A0A6C0C6N6-F1
#
_entry.id   AF-A0A6C0C6N6-F1
#
_cell.length_a   1.000
_cell.length_b   1.000
_cell.length_c   1.000
_cell.angle_alpha   90.00
_cell.angle_beta   90.00
_cell.angle_gamma   90.00
#
_symmetry.space_group_name_H-M   'P 1'
#
loop_
_entity.id
_entity.type
_entity.pdbx_description
1 polymer ?
#
loop_
_entity_poly.entity_id
_entity_poly.type
_entity_poly.pdbx_seq_one_letter_code
_entity_poly.pdbx_strand_id
1 'polypeptide(L)'
;MGVSEPGDTRPFTHADVKNKPLVIKMLNYEEEITRSDVGRTLYATKLNRPLVSLTVEHTLNRLTLTHFGFDTSDESVEMYRTIFRNYYTSPTEYDAEVLNAVHYMRGNKCVYYTEQPLQIGDAIPDCPLFMINGTEITSLYDEIKRGGAKRTIIAAFSLS
;
A
#
# COMPACT_ATOMS: atom_id res chain seq x y z
N MET A 1 -7.28 -25.70 18.50
CA MET A 1 -7.28 -24.25 18.73
C MET A 1 -8.65 -23.89 19.26
N GLY A 2 -8.74 -23.55 20.54
CA GLY A 2 -10.02 -23.24 21.18
C GLY A 2 -10.54 -21.91 20.65
N VAL A 3 -11.73 -21.92 20.08
CA VAL A 3 -12.49 -20.71 19.80
C VAL A 3 -12.92 -20.18 21.16
N SER A 4 -12.42 -19.02 21.57
CA SER A 4 -12.82 -18.35 22.79
C SER A 4 -14.34 -18.25 22.85
N GLU A 5 -14.94 -18.46 24.01
CA GLU A 5 -16.37 -18.23 24.24
C GLU A 5 -16.77 -16.82 23.75
N PRO A 6 -18.02 -16.61 23.29
CA PRO A 6 -18.47 -15.30 22.81
C PRO A 6 -18.50 -14.33 23.98
N GLY A 7 -17.35 -13.72 24.26
CA GLY A 7 -17.25 -12.50 25.02
C GLY A 7 -18.06 -11.42 24.31
N ASP A 8 -18.52 -10.44 25.08
CA ASP A 8 -19.28 -9.29 24.60
C ASP A 8 -18.42 -8.47 23.63
N THR A 9 -18.38 -8.87 22.36
CA THR A 9 -17.57 -8.23 21.32
C THR A 9 -18.26 -6.94 20.93
N ARG A 10 -17.49 -5.84 20.93
CA ARG A 10 -18.00 -4.53 20.50
C ARG A 10 -17.53 -4.16 19.09
N PRO A 11 -18.23 -3.25 18.41
CA PRO A 11 -17.76 -2.71 17.13
C PRO A 11 -16.42 -2.00 17.24
N PHE A 12 -15.62 -2.15 16.18
CA PHE A 12 -14.42 -1.34 15.97
C PHE A 12 -14.83 0.00 15.37
N THR A 13 -14.53 1.10 16.07
CA THR A 13 -15.04 2.42 15.72
C THR A 13 -13.94 3.39 15.34
N HIS A 14 -14.32 4.55 14.81
CA HIS A 14 -13.38 5.63 14.51
C HIS A 14 -12.64 6.16 15.75
N ALA A 15 -13.23 6.04 16.95
CA ALA A 15 -12.55 6.39 18.19
C ALA A 15 -11.37 5.43 18.47
N ASP A 16 -11.54 4.14 18.14
CA ASP A 16 -10.50 3.13 18.26
C ASP A 16 -9.39 3.36 17.22
N VAL A 17 -9.75 3.73 15.99
CA VAL A 17 -8.79 4.13 14.95
C VAL A 17 -7.93 5.32 15.40
N LYS A 18 -8.47 6.27 16.16
CA LYS A 18 -7.70 7.40 16.69
C LYS A 18 -6.80 7.04 17.87
N ASN A 19 -6.99 5.87 18.48
CA ASN A 19 -6.16 5.40 19.58
C ASN A 19 -4.85 4.79 19.05
N LYS A 20 -3.86 5.66 18.82
CA LYS A 20 -2.56 5.28 18.25
C LYS A 20 -1.89 4.09 18.98
N PRO A 21 -1.78 4.06 20.32
CA PRO A 21 -1.20 2.91 21.03
C PRO A 21 -1.92 1.58 20.78
N LEU A 22 -3.25 1.61 20.66
CA LEU A 22 -4.03 0.42 20.31
C LEU A 22 -3.74 0.00 18.86
N VAL A 23 -3.81 0.93 17.93
CA VAL A 23 -3.56 0.69 16.50
C VAL A 23 -2.19 0.05 16.28
N ILE A 24 -1.13 0.58 16.89
CA ILE A 24 0.23 0.01 16.77
C ILE A 24 0.27 -1.42 17.29
N LYS A 25 -0.37 -1.72 18.44
CA LYS A 25 -0.45 -3.09 18.97
C LYS A 25 -1.17 -4.02 18.00
N MET A 26 -2.28 -3.57 17.41
CA MET A 26 -3.05 -4.36 16.46
C MET A 26 -2.27 -4.63 15.17
N LEU A 27 -1.59 -3.63 14.62
CA LEU A 27 -0.80 -3.76 13.40
C LEU A 27 0.43 -4.66 13.60
N ASN A 28 1.10 -4.55 14.76
CA ASN A 28 2.21 -5.45 15.10
C ASN A 28 1.73 -6.90 15.24
N TYR A 29 0.57 -7.12 15.85
CA TYR A 29 -0.03 -8.45 15.93
C TYR A 29 -0.43 -9.00 14.54
N GLU A 30 -1.00 -8.16 13.68
CA GLU A 30 -1.28 -8.53 12.28
C GLU A 30 -0.01 -8.96 11.54
N GLU A 31 1.09 -8.21 11.71
CA GLU A 31 2.41 -8.53 11.16
C GLU A 31 2.92 -9.89 11.69
N GLU A 32 2.81 -10.14 12.99
CA GLU A 32 3.21 -11.39 13.61
C GLU A 32 2.41 -12.59 13.06
N ILE A 33 1.08 -12.47 12.97
CA ILE A 33 0.24 -13.52 12.38
C ILE A 33 0.60 -13.75 10.92
N THR A 34 0.78 -12.68 10.15
CA THR A 34 1.11 -12.78 8.73
C THR A 34 2.41 -13.56 8.51
N ARG A 35 3.41 -13.37 9.39
CA ARG A 35 4.70 -14.07 9.32
C ARG A 35 4.67 -15.48 9.90
N SER A 36 3.67 -15.81 10.72
CA SER A 36 3.47 -17.13 11.33
C SER A 36 3.15 -18.22 10.30
N ASP A 37 3.23 -19.48 10.72
CA ASP A 37 2.86 -20.63 9.88
C ASP A 37 1.40 -20.60 9.45
N VAL A 38 0.51 -20.05 10.30
CA VAL A 38 -0.91 -19.87 9.99
C VAL A 38 -1.08 -18.87 8.85
N GLY A 39 -0.44 -17.70 8.95
CA GLY A 39 -0.46 -16.67 7.91
C GLY A 39 0.09 -17.19 6.58
N ARG A 40 1.25 -17.85 6.61
CA ARG A 40 1.85 -18.46 5.42
C ARG A 40 0.94 -19.49 4.75
N THR A 41 0.26 -20.31 5.55
CA THR A 41 -0.70 -21.30 5.04
C THR A 41 -1.90 -20.64 4.36
N LEU A 42 -2.43 -19.56 4.95
CA LEU A 42 -3.51 -18.79 4.33
C LEU A 42 -3.08 -18.24 2.96
N TYR A 43 -1.90 -17.61 2.87
CA TYR A 43 -1.40 -17.08 1.60
C TYR A 43 -1.09 -18.18 0.56
N ALA A 44 -0.65 -19.36 1.00
CA ALA A 44 -0.36 -20.52 0.13
C ALA A 44 -1.61 -21.27 -0.34
N THR A 45 -2.80 -20.94 0.19
CA THR A 45 -4.05 -21.64 -0.13
C THR A 45 -4.45 -21.38 -1.58
N LYS A 46 -4.83 -22.44 -2.33
CA LYS A 46 -5.24 -22.34 -3.76
C LYS A 46 -6.45 -21.44 -4.01
N LEU A 47 -7.24 -21.16 -2.97
CA LEU A 47 -8.39 -20.28 -3.00
C LEU A 47 -8.01 -18.80 -2.85
N ASN A 48 -6.77 -18.51 -2.45
CA ASN A 48 -6.24 -17.16 -2.45
C ASN A 48 -6.05 -16.68 -3.90
N ARG A 49 -6.80 -15.66 -4.30
CA ARG A 49 -6.72 -15.04 -5.63
C ARG A 49 -6.33 -13.57 -5.48
N PRO A 50 -5.07 -13.26 -5.14
CA PRO A 50 -4.67 -11.90 -4.74
C PRO A 50 -4.88 -10.84 -5.84
N LEU A 51 -4.95 -11.25 -7.11
CA LEU A 51 -5.25 -10.35 -8.23
C LEU A 51 -6.74 -10.00 -8.37
N VAL A 52 -7.63 -10.69 -7.65
CA VAL A 52 -9.09 -10.60 -7.82
C VAL A 52 -9.82 -10.41 -6.49
N SER A 53 -9.27 -10.85 -5.37
CA SER A 53 -9.88 -10.74 -4.05
C SER A 53 -8.85 -10.55 -2.94
N LEU A 54 -9.25 -9.82 -1.89
CA LEU A 54 -8.48 -9.57 -0.66
C LEU A 54 -8.89 -10.52 0.47
N THR A 55 -9.17 -11.77 0.13
CA THR A 55 -9.80 -12.73 1.05
C THR A 55 -8.90 -13.06 2.24
N VAL A 56 -7.60 -13.18 2.00
CA VAL A 56 -6.62 -13.48 3.06
C VAL A 56 -6.43 -12.26 3.96
N GLU A 57 -6.33 -11.08 3.39
CA GLU A 57 -6.19 -9.81 4.10
C GLU A 57 -7.40 -9.56 5.01
N HIS A 58 -8.62 -9.76 4.50
CA HIS A 58 -9.84 -9.64 5.32
C HIS A 58 -9.86 -10.70 6.44
N THR A 59 -9.38 -11.90 6.17
CA THR A 59 -9.25 -12.95 7.19
C THR A 59 -8.28 -12.54 8.29
N LEU A 60 -7.12 -11.99 7.93
CA LEU A 60 -6.13 -11.49 8.88
C LEU A 60 -6.69 -10.31 9.69
N ASN A 61 -7.38 -9.37 9.06
CA ASN A 61 -8.02 -8.25 9.77
C ASN A 61 -9.06 -8.76 10.77
N ARG A 62 -9.90 -9.74 10.41
CA ARG A 62 -10.87 -10.36 11.31
C ARG A 62 -10.21 -11.12 12.47
N LEU A 63 -9.11 -11.82 12.22
CA LEU A 63 -8.33 -12.49 13.27
C LEU A 63 -7.73 -11.48 14.25
N THR A 64 -7.20 -10.36 13.74
CA THR A 64 -6.73 -9.25 14.55
C THR A 64 -7.86 -8.65 15.38
N LEU A 65 -9.00 -8.31 14.77
CA LEU A 65 -10.16 -7.77 15.49
C LEU A 65 -10.62 -8.70 16.62
N THR A 66 -10.75 -10.00 16.32
CA THR A 66 -11.14 -11.02 17.31
C THR A 66 -10.16 -11.09 18.49
N HIS A 67 -8.85 -11.02 18.21
CA HIS A 67 -7.82 -11.07 19.26
C HIS A 67 -7.94 -9.90 20.26
N PHE A 68 -8.36 -8.72 19.79
CA PHE A 68 -8.52 -7.53 20.62
C PHE A 68 -9.97 -7.34 21.15
N GLY A 69 -10.84 -8.34 21.00
CA GLY A 69 -12.21 -8.31 21.54
C GLY A 69 -13.20 -7.48 20.73
N PHE A 70 -12.91 -7.25 19.44
CA PHE A 70 -13.82 -6.57 18.51
C PHE A 70 -14.65 -7.58 17.72
N ASP A 71 -15.82 -7.14 17.26
CA ASP A 71 -16.58 -7.93 16.30
C ASP A 71 -15.88 -7.97 14.93
N THR A 72 -16.24 -8.97 14.12
CA THR A 72 -15.69 -9.20 12.78
C THR A 72 -16.69 -8.88 11.68
N SER A 73 -17.65 -7.98 11.96
CA SER A 73 -18.58 -7.48 10.95
C SER A 73 -17.82 -6.82 9.81
N ASP A 74 -18.46 -6.74 8.63
CA ASP A 74 -17.84 -6.07 7.49
C ASP A 74 -17.60 -4.58 7.80
N GLU A 75 -18.47 -3.97 8.60
CA GLU A 75 -18.32 -2.59 9.08
C GLU A 75 -17.05 -2.41 9.94
N SER A 76 -16.78 -3.32 10.88
CA SER A 76 -15.56 -3.27 11.71
C SER A 76 -14.30 -3.52 10.90
N VAL A 77 -14.36 -4.42 9.91
CA VAL A 77 -13.24 -4.68 8.99
C VAL A 77 -12.96 -3.46 8.10
N GLU A 78 -13.99 -2.85 7.52
CA GLU A 78 -13.84 -1.63 6.73
C GLU A 78 -13.30 -0.48 7.59
N MET A 79 -13.79 -0.33 8.83
CA MET A 79 -13.24 0.65 9.78
C MET A 79 -11.76 0.39 10.07
N TYR A 80 -11.36 -0.86 10.29
CA TYR A 80 -9.95 -1.24 10.48
C TYR A 80 -9.08 -0.82 9.28
N ARG A 81 -9.59 -1.02 8.06
CA ARG A 81 -8.89 -0.64 6.83
C ARG A 81 -8.73 0.87 6.66
N THR A 82 -9.51 1.69 7.37
CA THR A 82 -9.33 3.16 7.39
C THR A 82 -8.10 3.63 8.16
N ILE A 83 -7.46 2.77 8.97
CA ILE A 83 -6.26 3.12 9.76
C ILE A 83 -5.21 3.78 8.87
N PHE A 84 -4.92 3.21 7.70
CA PHE A 84 -3.93 3.78 6.79
C PHE A 84 -4.28 5.23 6.42
N ARG A 85 -5.51 5.47 5.94
CA ARG A 85 -5.97 6.81 5.54
C ARG A 85 -6.03 7.80 6.71
N ASN A 86 -6.23 7.33 7.94
CA ASN A 86 -6.26 8.20 9.12
C ASN A 86 -4.85 8.69 9.53
N TYR A 87 -3.83 7.84 9.37
CA TYR A 87 -2.45 8.14 9.77
C TYR A 87 -1.55 8.60 8.62
N TYR A 88 -2.12 8.72 7.42
CA TYR A 88 -1.41 9.09 6.22
C TYR A 88 -2.15 10.21 5.49
N THR A 89 -1.53 11.39 5.39
CA THR A 89 -2.09 12.54 4.65
C THR A 89 -1.32 12.80 3.36
N SER A 90 0.01 12.84 3.44
CA SER A 90 0.89 13.19 2.32
C SER A 90 2.30 12.58 2.53
N PRO A 91 3.18 12.57 1.50
CA PRO A 91 4.56 12.08 1.66
C PRO A 91 5.35 12.77 2.77
N THR A 92 4.99 14.01 3.09
CA THR A 92 5.66 14.84 4.08
C THR A 92 4.90 14.92 5.40
N GLU A 93 3.68 14.36 5.44
CA GLU A 93 2.77 14.44 6.57
C GLU A 93 2.09 13.08 6.80
N TYR A 94 2.76 12.25 7.59
CA TYR A 94 2.27 10.93 7.98
C TYR A 94 2.87 10.48 9.32
N ASP A 95 2.19 9.54 10.00
CA ASP A 95 2.71 8.92 11.22
C ASP A 95 3.60 7.72 10.89
N ALA A 96 4.91 7.96 10.90
CA ALA A 96 5.90 6.95 10.54
C ALA A 96 5.86 5.71 11.46
N GLU A 97 5.44 5.85 12.71
CA GLU A 97 5.40 4.73 13.66
C GLU A 97 4.27 3.77 13.29
N VAL A 98 3.08 4.31 12.98
CA VAL A 98 1.92 3.50 12.57
C VAL A 98 2.19 2.82 11.22
N LEU A 99 2.74 3.55 10.25
CA LEU A 99 2.97 3.02 8.90
C LEU A 99 4.12 2.01 8.84
N ASN A 100 5.06 2.06 9.79
CA ASN A 100 6.12 1.07 9.89
C ASN A 100 5.73 -0.20 10.68
N ALA A 101 4.56 -0.23 11.31
CA ALA A 101 4.11 -1.35 12.14
C ALA A 101 3.78 -2.62 11.33
N VAL A 102 3.33 -2.50 10.06
CA VAL A 102 2.96 -3.65 9.22
C VAL A 102 3.63 -3.61 7.85
N HIS A 103 4.05 -4.77 7.34
CA HIS A 103 4.87 -4.88 6.13
C HIS A 103 4.22 -4.30 4.87
N TYR A 104 2.92 -4.49 4.66
CA TYR A 104 2.27 -3.98 3.46
C TYR A 104 2.17 -2.45 3.47
N MET A 105 2.07 -1.81 4.63
CA MET A 105 2.12 -0.35 4.73
C MET A 105 3.53 0.19 4.47
N ARG A 106 4.57 -0.53 4.93
CA ARG A 106 5.98 -0.22 4.60
C ARG A 106 6.28 -0.37 3.11
N GLY A 107 5.73 -1.42 2.50
CA GLY A 107 5.98 -1.81 1.10
C GLY A 107 5.08 -1.10 0.10
N ASN A 108 3.97 -0.50 0.53
CA ASN A 108 3.18 0.42 -0.27
C ASN A 108 4.04 1.65 -0.55
N LYS A 109 4.79 1.58 -1.65
CA LYS A 109 5.43 2.70 -2.31
C LYS A 109 4.30 3.63 -2.73
N CYS A 110 3.87 4.52 -1.84
CA CYS A 110 3.09 5.67 -2.24
C CYS A 110 3.96 6.40 -3.27
N VAL A 111 3.63 6.26 -4.55
CA VAL A 111 4.42 6.85 -5.63
C VAL A 111 4.10 8.34 -5.62
N TYR A 112 5.11 9.15 -5.32
CA TYR A 112 5.00 10.59 -5.30
C TYR A 112 5.64 11.15 -6.55
N TYR A 113 4.84 11.84 -7.35
CA TYR A 113 5.36 12.69 -8.40
C TYR A 113 5.63 14.06 -7.78
N THR A 114 6.89 14.47 -7.77
CA THR A 114 7.29 15.80 -7.29
C THR A 114 7.00 16.90 -8.31
N GLU A 115 6.83 16.53 -9.57
CA GLU A 115 6.60 17.44 -10.69
C GLU A 115 5.12 17.48 -11.11
N GLN A 116 4.71 18.65 -11.62
CA GLN A 116 3.35 18.85 -12.12
C GLN A 116 3.07 17.90 -13.31
N PRO A 117 1.88 17.29 -13.40
CA PRO A 117 1.50 16.54 -14.59
C PRO A 117 1.57 17.46 -15.81
N LEU A 118 2.29 17.03 -16.85
CA LEU A 118 2.31 17.74 -18.14
C LEU A 118 0.89 17.80 -18.69
N GLN A 119 0.40 19.00 -19.01
CA GLN A 119 -0.88 19.20 -19.67
C GLN A 119 -0.73 19.07 -21.20
N ILE A 120 -1.83 18.72 -21.87
CA ILE A 120 -1.86 18.70 -23.33
C ILE A 120 -1.68 20.13 -23.85
N GLY A 121 -0.54 20.38 -24.50
CA GLY A 121 -0.16 21.70 -25.00
C GLY A 121 1.09 22.26 -24.33
N ASP A 122 1.55 21.68 -23.22
CA ASP A 122 2.79 22.08 -22.57
C ASP A 122 4.01 21.73 -23.44
N ALA A 123 4.99 22.63 -23.45
CA ALA A 123 6.30 22.34 -24.03
C ALA A 123 7.07 21.43 -23.07
N ILE A 124 7.40 20.23 -23.53
CA ILE A 124 8.17 19.26 -22.74
C ILE A 124 9.61 19.80 -22.59
N PRO A 125 10.18 19.89 -21.38
CA PRO A 125 11.56 20.34 -21.23
C PRO A 125 12.54 19.38 -21.92
N ASP A 126 13.53 19.92 -22.64
CA ASP A 126 14.58 19.10 -23.24
C ASP A 126 15.54 18.62 -22.14
N CYS A 127 15.52 17.31 -21.87
CA CYS A 127 16.32 16.71 -20.81
C CYS A 127 17.46 15.84 -21.38
N PRO A 128 18.62 15.80 -20.71
CA PRO A 128 19.70 14.89 -21.08
C PRO A 128 19.33 13.45 -20.73
N LEU A 129 19.49 12.55 -21.69
CA LEU A 129 19.24 11.12 -21.60
C LEU A 129 20.55 10.36 -21.74
N PHE A 130 20.75 9.33 -20.91
CA PHE A 130 21.86 8.39 -21.08
C PHE A 130 21.44 7.28 -22.03
N MET A 131 22.28 6.98 -23.02
CA MET A 131 22.11 5.80 -23.87
C MET A 131 22.36 4.51 -23.07
N ILE A 132 21.93 3.37 -23.61
CA ILE A 132 22.07 2.05 -22.98
C ILE A 132 23.55 1.69 -22.69
N ASN A 133 24.49 2.28 -23.43
CA ASN A 133 25.93 2.11 -23.18
C ASN A 133 26.43 2.82 -21.90
N GLY A 134 25.60 3.65 -21.27
CA GLY A 134 25.92 4.39 -20.03
C GLY A 134 26.96 5.50 -20.20
N THR A 135 27.46 5.73 -21.42
CA THR A 135 28.54 6.68 -21.70
C THR A 135 28.13 7.80 -22.63
N GLU A 136 27.21 7.54 -23.56
CA GLU A 136 26.72 8.56 -24.48
C GLU A 136 25.52 9.29 -23.88
N ILE A 137 25.56 10.62 -23.98
CA ILE A 137 24.46 11.51 -23.59
C ILE A 137 23.78 12.00 -24.87
N THR A 138 22.48 11.82 -24.97
CA THR A 138 21.61 12.40 -26.01
C THR A 138 20.58 13.34 -25.36
N SER A 139 19.83 14.11 -26.14
CA SER A 139 18.70 14.88 -25.60
C SER A 139 17.37 14.20 -25.92
N LEU A 140 16.35 14.50 -25.12
CA LEU A 140 14.99 14.06 -25.37
C LEU A 140 14.49 14.53 -26.75
N TYR A 141 14.78 15.78 -27.10
CA TYR A 141 14.39 16.34 -28.39
C TYR A 141 15.08 15.65 -29.56
N ASP A 142 16.36 15.31 -29.43
CA ASP A 142 17.11 14.62 -30.48
C ASP A 142 16.54 13.21 -30.72
N GLU A 143 16.16 12.50 -29.65
CA GLU A 143 15.56 11.17 -29.78
C GLU A 143 14.14 11.22 -30.37
N ILE A 144 13.33 12.21 -29.98
CA ILE A 144 12.01 12.46 -30.60
C ILE A 144 12.14 12.76 -32.09
N LYS A 145 13.10 13.62 -32.47
CA LYS A 145 13.33 14.01 -33.87
C LYS A 145 13.88 12.85 -34.71
N ARG A 146 14.75 12.02 -34.13
CA ARG A 146 15.35 10.86 -34.81
C ARG A 146 14.29 9.86 -35.29
N GLY A 147 13.22 9.66 -34.53
CA GLY A 147 12.15 8.73 -34.88
C GLY A 147 11.23 9.21 -36.01
N GLY A 148 11.24 10.50 -36.38
CA GLY A 148 10.37 11.06 -37.43
C GLY A 148 8.87 10.88 -37.17
N ALA A 149 8.47 10.54 -35.94
CA ALA A 149 7.10 10.19 -35.61
C ALA A 149 6.23 11.45 -35.50
N LYS A 150 5.01 11.40 -36.07
CA LYS A 150 4.03 12.51 -35.96
C LYS A 150 3.53 12.71 -34.51
N ARG A 151 3.63 11.68 -33.68
CA ARG A 151 3.27 11.65 -32.25
C ARG A 151 4.23 10.70 -31.52
N THR A 152 4.73 11.10 -30.35
CA THR A 152 5.65 10.30 -29.53
C THR A 152 5.05 10.13 -28.14
N ILE A 153 5.06 8.91 -27.62
CA ILE A 153 4.69 8.62 -26.22
C ILE A 153 5.98 8.58 -25.41
N ILE A 154 6.05 9.39 -24.36
CA ILE A 154 7.18 9.42 -23.43
C ILE A 154 6.69 8.82 -22.12
N ALA A 155 7.36 7.76 -21.68
CA ALA A 155 7.10 7.12 -20.40
C ALA A 155 8.45 6.80 -19.73
N ALA A 156 8.54 7.05 -18.43
CA ALA A 156 9.64 6.57 -17.60
C ALA A 156 9.13 5.41 -16.75
N PHE A 157 9.88 4.31 -16.73
CA PHE A 157 9.60 3.18 -15.86
C PHE A 157 10.61 3.19 -14.72
N SER A 158 10.13 3.26 -13.48
CA SER A 158 10.98 3.04 -12.32
C SER A 158 11.32 1.55 -12.25
N LEU A 159 12.62 1.22 -12.20
CA LEU A 159 13.11 -0.14 -11.95
C LEU A 159 13.13 -0.50 -10.45
N SER A 160 12.52 0.34 -9.60
CA SER A 160 12.46 0.13 -8.15
C SER A 160 11.75 -1.15 -7.75
#